data_AF-X6P6E7-F1
#
_entry.id   AF-X6P6E7-F1
#
_cell.length_a   1.000
_cell.length_b   1.000
_cell.length_c   1.000
_cell.angle_alpha   90.00
_cell.angle_beta   90.00
_cell.angle_gamma   90.00
#
_symmetry.space_group_name_H-M   'P 1'
#
loop_
_entity.id
_entity.type
_entity.pdbx_description
1 polymer ?
#
loop_
_entity_poly.entity_id
_entity_poly.type
_entity_poly.pdbx_seq_one_letter_code
_entity_poly.pdbx_strand_id
1 'polypeptide(L)'
;MALRSHKTQELKDWLEANKFGQFFEKICESGVETLDDLRELQTESDVMELAGPNGINMGVVFRRKFVRAVLSLSQSKSGQTSATSQDAPATTQPTPSPSNKTKPEPAANNPPKTADPEPATISSPKESSTQQSKGKGLTAPEQQALNELVSTIKEHTQQLRTSRDDLTNVKKQADDSRKELTELFDKAMGVLVMRKKHLENALNLAETETTQNLKQRVVDLQASAKNLLKVTALVF
;
A
#
# COMPACT_ATOMS: atom_id res chain seq x y z
N MET A 1 -8.15 27.62 -21.53
CA MET A 1 -8.67 26.45 -20.78
C MET A 1 -8.83 25.17 -21.61
N ALA A 2 -8.80 25.20 -22.95
CA ALA A 2 -9.02 24.01 -23.78
C ALA A 2 -7.94 22.90 -23.70
N LEU A 3 -6.69 23.24 -23.37
CA LEU A 3 -5.58 22.27 -23.34
C LEU A 3 -5.65 21.25 -22.20
N ARG A 4 -6.31 21.55 -21.07
CA ARG A 4 -6.47 20.56 -19.99
C ARG A 4 -7.41 19.43 -20.40
N SER A 5 -8.48 19.75 -21.12
CA SER A 5 -9.49 18.76 -21.51
C SER A 5 -8.92 17.64 -22.38
N HIS A 6 -7.96 17.92 -23.26
CA HIS A 6 -7.35 16.90 -24.12
C HIS A 6 -6.44 15.93 -23.34
N LYS A 7 -5.59 16.43 -22.44
CA LYS A 7 -4.69 15.59 -21.65
C LYS A 7 -5.44 14.67 -20.70
N THR A 8 -6.51 15.19 -20.10
CA THR A 8 -7.41 14.42 -19.25
C THR A 8 -8.17 13.34 -20.03
N GLN A 9 -8.49 13.60 -21.30
CA GLN A 9 -9.11 12.60 -22.17
C GLN A 9 -8.16 11.45 -22.53
N GLU A 10 -6.88 11.74 -22.83
CA GLU A 10 -5.88 10.70 -23.09
C GLU A 10 -5.70 9.76 -21.88
N LEU A 11 -5.68 10.33 -20.67
CA LEU A 11 -5.65 9.56 -19.44
C LEU A 11 -6.89 8.66 -19.31
N LYS A 12 -8.07 9.20 -19.59
CA LYS A 12 -9.33 8.46 -19.53
C LYS A 12 -9.34 7.29 -20.52
N ASP A 13 -8.95 7.53 -21.77
CA ASP A 13 -8.91 6.51 -22.82
C ASP A 13 -7.92 5.39 -22.47
N TRP A 14 -6.75 5.74 -21.91
CA TRP A 14 -5.76 4.76 -21.44
C TRP A 14 -6.30 3.91 -20.28
N LEU A 15 -7.02 4.52 -19.33
CA LEU A 15 -7.64 3.80 -18.22
C LEU A 15 -8.76 2.88 -18.71
N GLU A 16 -9.59 3.31 -19.66
CA GLU A 16 -10.63 2.48 -20.26
C GLU A 16 -10.03 1.27 -21.00
N ALA A 17 -8.98 1.48 -21.81
CA ALA A 17 -8.28 0.41 -22.51
C ALA A 17 -7.72 -0.67 -21.57
N ASN A 18 -7.30 -0.28 -20.36
CA ASN A 18 -6.78 -1.19 -19.34
C ASN A 18 -7.82 -1.69 -18.33
N LYS A 19 -9.12 -1.40 -18.55
CA LYS A 19 -10.23 -1.76 -17.65
C LYS A 19 -10.17 -1.11 -16.26
N PHE A 20 -9.60 0.09 -16.18
CA PHE A 20 -9.53 0.95 -14.99
C PHE A 20 -10.43 2.19 -15.09
N GLY A 21 -11.23 2.35 -16.14
CA GLY A 21 -12.06 3.54 -16.37
C GLY A 21 -12.99 3.91 -15.20
N GLN A 22 -13.49 2.92 -14.45
CA GLN A 22 -14.32 3.13 -13.26
C GLN A 22 -13.61 3.87 -12.11
N PHE A 23 -12.28 3.97 -12.14
CA PHE A 23 -11.47 4.63 -11.12
C PHE A 23 -11.03 6.04 -11.54
N PHE A 24 -11.44 6.52 -12.71
CA PHE A 24 -10.97 7.78 -13.30
C PHE A 24 -11.21 8.99 -12.38
N GLU A 25 -12.42 9.16 -11.85
CA GLU A 25 -12.73 10.29 -10.96
C GLU A 25 -11.82 10.31 -9.73
N LYS A 26 -11.62 9.15 -9.09
CA LYS A 26 -10.74 9.02 -7.91
C LYS A 26 -9.27 9.28 -8.22
N ILE A 27 -8.80 8.90 -9.41
CA ILE A 27 -7.44 9.20 -9.88
C ILE A 27 -7.27 10.72 -10.03
N CYS A 28 -8.23 11.41 -10.62
CA CYS A 28 -8.22 12.87 -10.71
C CYS A 28 -8.31 13.54 -9.33
N GLU A 29 -9.13 13.03 -8.41
CA GLU A 29 -9.23 13.53 -7.02
C GLU A 29 -7.90 13.39 -6.26
N SER A 30 -7.11 12.36 -6.58
CA SER A 30 -5.77 12.18 -6.02
C SER A 30 -4.70 13.10 -6.63
N GLY A 31 -5.07 13.98 -7.57
CA GLY A 31 -4.18 14.95 -8.21
C GLY A 31 -3.47 14.44 -9.47
N VAL A 32 -3.83 13.26 -9.97
CA VAL A 32 -3.28 12.67 -11.20
C VAL A 32 -4.22 13.01 -12.36
N GLU A 33 -3.93 14.10 -13.07
CA GLU A 33 -4.81 14.61 -14.15
C GLU A 33 -4.34 14.20 -15.55
N THR A 34 -3.08 13.76 -15.69
CA THR A 34 -2.45 13.46 -16.97
C THR A 34 -1.68 12.13 -16.96
N LEU A 35 -1.41 11.58 -18.16
CA LEU A 35 -0.56 10.39 -18.30
C LEU A 35 0.88 10.61 -17.90
N ASP A 36 1.37 11.86 -17.92
CA ASP A 36 2.72 12.19 -17.48
C ASP A 36 2.82 12.08 -15.95
N ASP A 37 1.80 12.54 -15.20
CA ASP A 37 1.76 12.40 -13.73
C ASP A 37 1.83 10.92 -13.29
N LEU A 38 1.17 10.02 -14.05
CA LEU A 38 1.26 8.58 -13.84
C LEU A 38 2.64 7.99 -14.12
N ARG A 39 3.40 8.59 -15.04
CA ARG A 39 4.76 8.15 -15.36
C ARG A 39 5.78 8.62 -14.34
N GLU A 40 5.49 9.68 -13.61
CA GLU A 40 6.34 10.16 -12.50
C GLU A 40 6.35 9.15 -11.33
N LEU A 41 5.33 8.31 -11.21
CA LEU A 41 5.27 7.20 -10.26
C LEU A 41 6.18 6.05 -10.72
N GLN A 42 7.49 6.22 -10.53
CA GLN A 42 8.50 5.27 -11.01
C GLN A 42 8.62 4.02 -10.15
N THR A 43 8.26 4.10 -8.86
CA THR A 43 8.40 2.97 -7.95
C THR A 43 7.10 2.19 -7.81
N GLU A 44 7.21 0.87 -7.69
CA GLU A 44 6.07 0.00 -7.38
C GLU A 44 5.37 0.44 -6.08
N SER A 45 6.14 0.93 -5.10
CA SER A 45 5.61 1.40 -3.82
C SER A 45 4.65 2.57 -3.99
N ASP A 46 5.03 3.60 -4.75
CA ASP A 46 4.21 4.80 -4.94
C ASP A 46 2.90 4.46 -5.68
N VAL A 47 2.99 3.61 -6.71
CA VAL A 47 1.80 3.15 -7.45
C VAL A 47 0.90 2.28 -6.56
N MET A 48 1.49 1.47 -5.68
CA MET A 48 0.76 0.62 -4.76
C MET A 48 0.07 1.41 -3.63
N GLU A 49 0.68 2.52 -3.19
CA GLU A 49 0.09 3.47 -2.25
C GLU A 49 -1.08 4.22 -2.88
N LEU A 50 -0.89 4.74 -4.11
CA LEU A 50 -1.94 5.43 -4.86
C LEU A 50 -3.17 4.54 -5.11
N ALA A 51 -2.95 3.30 -5.54
CA ALA A 51 -4.02 2.31 -5.72
C ALA A 51 -4.48 1.67 -4.40
N GLY A 52 -3.87 2.07 -3.28
CA GLY A 52 -4.06 1.65 -1.91
C GLY A 52 -5.44 1.97 -1.33
N PRO A 53 -5.78 1.46 -0.13
CA PRO A 53 -7.02 1.82 0.57
C PRO A 53 -7.10 3.31 0.89
N ASN A 54 -5.95 3.97 1.03
CA ASN A 54 -5.83 5.39 1.36
C ASN A 54 -5.91 6.31 0.13
N GLY A 55 -5.79 5.75 -1.08
CA GLY A 55 -5.93 6.48 -2.34
C GLY A 55 -7.20 6.06 -3.07
N ILE A 56 -7.03 5.47 -4.25
CA ILE A 56 -8.13 5.09 -5.15
C ILE A 56 -9.01 3.96 -4.57
N ASN A 57 -8.46 3.21 -3.60
CA ASN A 57 -9.09 2.04 -2.97
C ASN A 57 -9.42 0.93 -3.98
N MET A 58 -8.43 0.52 -4.76
CA MET A 58 -8.59 -0.60 -5.69
C MET A 58 -8.52 -1.94 -4.94
N GLY A 59 -9.35 -2.89 -5.38
CA GLY A 59 -9.24 -4.29 -4.95
C GLY A 59 -7.89 -4.90 -5.34
N VAL A 60 -7.40 -5.86 -4.56
CA VAL A 60 -6.04 -6.42 -4.64
C VAL A 60 -5.65 -6.89 -6.05
N VAL A 61 -6.59 -7.49 -6.80
CA VAL A 61 -6.34 -7.98 -8.16
C VAL A 61 -6.19 -6.82 -9.16
N PHE A 62 -7.04 -5.81 -9.06
CA PHE A 62 -6.96 -4.61 -9.90
C PHE A 62 -5.71 -3.82 -9.59
N ARG A 63 -5.37 -3.67 -8.30
CA ARG A 63 -4.15 -3.02 -7.85
C ARG A 63 -2.90 -3.63 -8.49
N ARG A 64 -2.76 -4.96 -8.45
CA ARG A 64 -1.61 -5.65 -9.08
C ARG A 64 -1.56 -5.44 -10.59
N LYS A 65 -2.70 -5.43 -11.28
CA LYS A 65 -2.76 -5.14 -12.72
C LYS A 65 -2.41 -3.68 -13.02
N PHE A 66 -2.89 -2.76 -12.21
CA PHE A 66 -2.65 -1.34 -12.34
C PHE A 66 -1.16 -1.03 -12.20
N VAL A 67 -0.51 -1.53 -11.13
CA VAL A 67 0.94 -1.41 -10.93
C VAL A 67 1.72 -1.87 -12.16
N ARG A 68 1.41 -3.05 -12.71
CA ARG A 68 2.10 -3.55 -13.92
C ARG A 68 1.88 -2.66 -15.14
N ALA A 69 0.64 -2.18 -15.35
CA ALA A 69 0.31 -1.32 -16.47
C ALA A 69 1.04 0.03 -16.40
N VAL A 70 1.10 0.64 -15.21
CA VAL A 70 1.80 1.90 -14.96
C VAL A 70 3.32 1.75 -15.13
N LEU A 71 3.93 0.69 -14.59
CA LEU A 71 5.36 0.42 -14.78
C LEU A 71 5.70 0.10 -16.25
N SER A 72 4.80 -0.52 -17.00
CA SER A 72 4.98 -0.74 -18.44
C SER A 72 4.88 0.58 -19.23
N LEU A 73 4.03 1.51 -18.77
CA LEU A 73 3.86 2.83 -19.38
C LEU A 73 5.13 3.69 -19.25
N SER A 74 5.81 3.64 -18.09
CA SER A 74 7.05 4.39 -17.87
C SER A 74 8.21 3.84 -18.71
N GLN A 75 8.30 2.52 -18.88
CA GLN A 75 9.30 1.87 -19.74
C GLN A 75 9.08 2.15 -21.24
N SER A 76 7.84 2.37 -21.66
CA SER A 76 7.52 2.63 -23.07
C SER A 76 8.01 4.00 -23.58
N LYS A 77 8.28 4.98 -22.68
CA LYS A 77 8.76 6.32 -23.07
C LYS A 77 10.25 6.34 -23.43
N SER A 78 11.06 5.40 -22.92
CA SER A 78 12.52 5.38 -23.13
C SER A 78 12.97 4.56 -24.33
N GLY A 79 12.06 3.85 -25.01
CA GLY A 79 12.40 2.86 -26.04
C GLY A 79 11.96 3.15 -27.47
N GLN A 80 11.32 4.28 -27.78
CA GLN A 80 10.75 4.50 -29.11
C GLN A 80 11.61 5.40 -30.02
N THR A 81 12.66 4.80 -30.56
CA THR A 81 13.07 5.00 -31.96
C THR A 81 13.09 3.64 -32.66
N SER A 82 12.23 3.51 -33.68
CA SER A 82 12.26 2.50 -34.76
C SER A 82 11.75 1.08 -34.48
N ALA A 83 10.56 0.74 -34.99
CA ALA A 83 10.41 -0.10 -36.18
C ALA A 83 8.95 -0.51 -36.43
N THR A 84 8.52 -0.32 -37.68
CA THR A 84 7.19 -0.55 -38.24
C THR A 84 7.20 -1.85 -39.07
N SER A 85 6.16 -2.68 -38.86
CA SER A 85 5.48 -3.64 -39.77
C SER A 85 6.20 -4.79 -40.49
N GLN A 86 5.66 -6.01 -40.31
CA GLN A 86 5.27 -7.00 -41.35
C GLN A 86 4.58 -8.20 -40.63
N ASP A 87 3.28 -8.44 -40.79
CA ASP A 87 2.55 -9.22 -41.83
C ASP A 87 2.65 -10.78 -41.65
N ALA A 88 1.51 -11.46 -41.84
CA ALA A 88 1.10 -12.81 -41.32
C ALA A 88 1.65 -14.04 -42.14
N PRO A 89 1.34 -15.37 -41.91
CA PRO A 89 0.02 -15.99 -41.57
C PRO A 89 -0.04 -17.30 -40.69
N ALA A 90 -1.29 -17.62 -40.30
CA ALA A 90 -1.98 -18.83 -39.81
C ALA A 90 -1.29 -20.20 -39.51
N THR A 91 -1.73 -20.88 -38.43
CA THR A 91 -2.12 -22.33 -38.38
C THR A 91 -2.99 -22.64 -37.13
N THR A 92 -3.92 -23.58 -37.32
CA THR A 92 -5.16 -24.01 -36.62
C THR A 92 -5.07 -24.77 -35.27
N GLN A 93 -6.09 -24.54 -34.40
CA GLN A 93 -6.94 -25.40 -33.49
C GLN A 93 -6.47 -26.81 -32.98
N PRO A 94 -7.04 -27.42 -31.89
CA PRO A 94 -8.42 -27.31 -31.39
C PRO A 94 -8.67 -27.27 -29.85
N THR A 95 -9.91 -26.89 -29.51
CA THR A 95 -10.62 -27.00 -28.22
C THR A 95 -10.95 -28.47 -27.87
N PRO A 96 -11.23 -28.82 -26.59
CA PRO A 96 -12.64 -28.92 -26.18
C PRO A 96 -12.97 -28.44 -24.75
N SER A 97 -14.22 -27.98 -24.63
CA SER A 97 -15.01 -27.71 -23.41
C SER A 97 -15.49 -29.03 -22.75
N PRO A 98 -16.03 -29.12 -21.50
CA PRO A 98 -17.19 -28.31 -21.05
C PRO A 98 -17.33 -27.95 -19.55
N SER A 99 -18.16 -26.91 -19.31
CA SER A 99 -19.14 -26.70 -18.23
C SER A 99 -18.83 -27.10 -16.78
N ASN A 100 -18.85 -26.11 -15.86
CA ASN A 100 -19.89 -26.14 -14.82
C ASN A 100 -20.26 -24.76 -14.25
N LYS A 101 -21.53 -24.71 -13.84
CA LYS A 101 -22.40 -23.58 -13.57
C LYS A 101 -22.58 -23.42 -12.06
N THR A 102 -22.25 -22.29 -11.43
CA THR A 102 -22.93 -21.85 -10.19
C THR A 102 -22.76 -20.34 -9.87
N LYS A 103 -23.90 -19.64 -9.82
CA LYS A 103 -24.27 -18.40 -9.08
C LYS A 103 -24.08 -18.60 -7.55
N PRO A 104 -24.17 -17.65 -6.56
CA PRO A 104 -24.48 -16.19 -6.48
C PRO A 104 -23.32 -15.33 -5.88
N GLU A 105 -23.26 -13.99 -5.96
CA GLU A 105 -23.93 -12.92 -5.15
C GLU A 105 -23.56 -12.88 -3.63
N PRO A 106 -23.80 -11.78 -2.89
CA PRO A 106 -22.93 -10.63 -2.58
C PRO A 106 -22.49 -10.57 -1.09
N ALA A 107 -21.98 -9.41 -0.63
CA ALA A 107 -21.90 -8.87 0.75
C ALA A 107 -20.46 -8.59 1.22
N ALA A 108 -20.08 -7.32 1.43
CA ALA A 108 -20.42 -6.43 2.55
C ALA A 108 -19.62 -6.78 3.84
N ASN A 109 -18.76 -5.82 4.20
CA ASN A 109 -18.44 -5.34 5.54
C ASN A 109 -18.36 -6.36 6.70
N ASN A 110 -17.12 -6.65 7.12
CA ASN A 110 -16.52 -6.23 8.40
C ASN A 110 -17.46 -5.79 9.56
N PRO A 111 -17.03 -6.01 10.83
CA PRO A 111 -17.49 -7.14 11.64
C PRO A 111 -18.12 -6.69 12.98
N PRO A 112 -18.91 -7.55 13.65
CA PRO A 112 -19.25 -7.32 15.04
C PRO A 112 -18.12 -7.80 15.96
N LYS A 113 -17.60 -6.84 16.71
CA LYS A 113 -17.38 -6.88 18.17
C LYS A 113 -16.96 -8.24 18.76
N THR A 114 -15.69 -8.27 19.14
CA THR A 114 -15.03 -9.14 20.12
C THR A 114 -16.00 -9.65 21.19
N ALA A 115 -16.35 -10.92 21.09
CA ALA A 115 -16.78 -11.73 22.21
C ALA A 115 -15.78 -12.89 22.31
N ASP A 116 -15.18 -13.05 23.49
CA ASP A 116 -14.39 -14.20 23.88
C ASP A 116 -15.04 -15.51 23.42
N PRO A 117 -14.40 -16.32 22.57
CA PRO A 117 -14.79 -17.70 22.43
C PRO A 117 -14.28 -18.45 23.66
N GLU A 118 -15.22 -18.71 24.56
CA GLU A 118 -15.16 -19.79 25.55
C GLU A 118 -14.51 -21.03 24.91
N PRO A 119 -13.52 -21.69 25.56
CA PRO A 119 -12.87 -22.86 24.99
C PRO A 119 -13.91 -23.97 24.83
N ALA A 120 -14.37 -24.19 23.59
CA ALA A 120 -15.23 -25.29 23.24
C ALA A 120 -14.53 -26.60 23.61
N THR A 121 -15.00 -27.20 24.70
CA THR A 121 -14.68 -28.55 25.14
C THR A 121 -15.04 -29.49 24.00
N ILE A 122 -14.04 -29.91 23.24
CA ILE A 122 -14.19 -30.93 22.20
C ILE A 122 -14.60 -32.22 22.93
N SER A 123 -15.90 -32.47 22.96
CA SER A 123 -16.48 -33.71 23.41
C SER A 123 -15.92 -34.83 22.53
N SER A 124 -15.21 -35.75 23.18
CA SER A 124 -14.74 -37.00 22.60
C SER A 124 -15.86 -37.68 21.81
N PRO A 125 -15.60 -38.14 20.58
CA PRO A 125 -16.57 -38.93 19.84
C PRO A 125 -16.86 -40.22 20.61
N LYS A 126 -18.11 -40.35 21.05
CA LYS A 126 -18.67 -41.55 21.66
C LYS A 126 -18.61 -42.65 20.61
N GLU A 127 -17.76 -43.65 20.84
CA GLU A 127 -17.62 -44.84 20.00
C GLU A 127 -18.98 -45.56 19.89
N SER A 128 -19.69 -45.29 18.81
CA SER A 128 -20.88 -46.05 18.43
C SER A 128 -20.45 -47.38 17.83
N SER A 129 -20.40 -48.37 18.73
CA SER A 129 -20.34 -49.80 18.45
C SER A 129 -21.29 -50.17 17.29
N THR A 130 -20.73 -50.56 16.14
CA THR A 130 -21.47 -51.09 14.99
C THR A 130 -20.87 -52.42 14.56
N GLN A 131 -21.68 -53.46 14.76
CA GLN A 131 -21.78 -54.75 14.07
C GLN A 131 -20.49 -55.45 13.63
N GLN A 132 -20.20 -56.53 14.37
CA GLN A 132 -19.35 -57.65 13.99
C GLN A 132 -19.71 -58.16 12.58
N SER A 133 -18.94 -57.74 11.58
CA SER A 133 -18.76 -58.53 10.37
C SER A 133 -17.66 -59.56 10.64
N LYS A 134 -17.92 -60.83 10.33
CA LYS A 134 -16.94 -61.94 10.38
C LYS A 134 -15.89 -61.73 9.27
N GLY A 135 -15.01 -60.75 9.43
CA GLY A 135 -13.81 -60.57 8.61
C GLY A 135 -12.68 -61.45 9.15
N LYS A 136 -11.89 -62.04 8.24
CA LYS A 136 -10.60 -62.66 8.57
C LYS A 136 -9.80 -61.69 9.47
N GLY A 137 -9.44 -62.12 10.67
CA GLY A 137 -8.71 -61.28 11.62
C GLY A 137 -7.36 -60.84 11.04
N LEU A 138 -6.98 -59.59 11.32
CA LEU A 138 -5.66 -59.08 10.98
C LEU A 138 -4.59 -60.00 11.55
N THR A 139 -3.57 -60.27 10.74
CA THR A 139 -2.38 -60.99 11.16
C THR A 139 -1.58 -60.16 12.18
N ALA A 140 -0.80 -60.79 13.05
CA ALA A 140 0.04 -60.11 14.04
C ALA A 140 0.93 -58.97 13.44
N PRO A 141 1.61 -59.14 12.29
CA PRO A 141 2.37 -58.04 11.70
C PRO A 141 1.49 -56.87 11.24
N GLU A 142 0.27 -57.14 10.75
CA GLU A 142 -0.68 -56.08 10.38
C GLU A 142 -1.14 -55.31 11.63
N GLN A 143 -1.39 -56.00 12.74
CA GLN A 143 -1.74 -55.34 14.00
C GLN A 143 -0.60 -54.46 14.53
N GLN A 144 0.65 -54.92 14.39
CA GLN A 144 1.83 -54.14 14.77
C GLN A 144 1.98 -52.88 13.90
N ALA A 145 1.87 -53.03 12.58
CA ALA A 145 1.94 -51.91 11.63
C ALA A 145 0.82 -50.88 11.90
N LEU A 146 -0.38 -51.34 12.24
CA LEU A 146 -1.48 -50.46 12.62
C LEU A 146 -1.18 -49.66 13.89
N ASN A 147 -0.62 -50.31 14.91
CA ASN A 147 -0.25 -49.64 16.15
C ASN A 147 0.85 -48.59 15.93
N GLU A 148 1.85 -48.90 15.10
CA GLU A 148 2.91 -47.96 14.73
C GLU A 148 2.33 -46.75 13.99
N LEU A 149 1.50 -46.98 12.98
CA LEU A 149 0.82 -45.92 12.24
C LEU A 149 -0.02 -45.01 13.15
N VAL A 150 -0.79 -45.59 14.08
CA VAL A 150 -1.57 -44.83 15.06
C VAL A 150 -0.67 -43.97 15.96
N SER A 151 0.49 -44.50 16.35
CA SER A 151 1.50 -43.76 17.13
C SER A 151 2.06 -42.57 16.35
N THR A 152 2.45 -42.79 15.08
CA THR A 152 2.93 -41.73 14.18
C THR A 152 1.87 -40.65 13.94
N ILE A 153 0.59 -41.04 13.74
CA ILE A 153 -0.51 -40.09 13.56
C ILE A 153 -0.70 -39.23 14.82
N LYS A 154 -0.60 -39.83 16.01
CA LYS A 154 -0.68 -39.09 17.29
C LYS A 154 0.46 -38.10 17.43
N GLU A 155 1.69 -38.52 17.11
CA GLU A 155 2.86 -37.65 17.16
C GLU A 155 2.73 -36.47 16.19
N HIS A 156 2.42 -36.72 14.91
CA HIS A 156 2.21 -35.66 13.92
C HIS A 156 1.06 -34.72 14.32
N THR A 157 -0.02 -35.24 14.91
CA THR A 157 -1.13 -34.41 15.42
C THR A 157 -0.65 -33.49 16.54
N GLN A 158 0.22 -33.98 17.42
CA GLN A 158 0.79 -33.16 18.49
C GLN A 158 1.74 -32.09 17.92
N GLN A 159 2.60 -32.44 16.96
CA GLN A 159 3.49 -31.50 16.28
C GLN A 159 2.71 -30.39 15.55
N LEU A 160 1.58 -30.72 14.92
CA LEU A 160 0.71 -29.74 14.27
C LEU A 160 0.09 -28.77 15.29
N ARG A 161 -0.27 -29.25 16.49
CA ARG A 161 -0.77 -28.38 17.57
C ARG A 161 0.31 -27.42 18.06
N THR A 162 1.51 -27.92 18.34
CA THR A 162 2.62 -27.06 18.79
C THR A 162 3.01 -26.04 17.72
N SER A 163 3.12 -26.47 16.45
CA SER A 163 3.43 -25.57 15.33
C SER A 163 2.38 -24.49 15.13
N ARG A 164 1.09 -24.83 15.30
CA ARG A 164 0.00 -23.86 15.25
C ARG A 164 0.15 -22.82 16.37
N ASP A 165 0.44 -23.25 17.59
CA ASP A 165 0.57 -22.35 18.73
C ASP A 165 1.80 -21.44 18.58
N ASP A 166 2.93 -21.97 18.09
CA ASP A 166 4.12 -21.18 17.73
C ASP A 166 3.80 -20.13 16.66
N LEU A 167 3.02 -20.50 15.63
CA LEU A 167 2.59 -19.56 14.59
C LEU A 167 1.73 -18.43 15.15
N THR A 168 0.85 -18.73 16.13
CA THR A 168 0.07 -17.69 16.80
C THR A 168 0.95 -16.74 17.63
N ASN A 169 1.99 -17.27 18.28
CA ASN A 169 2.97 -16.46 19.02
C ASN A 169 3.79 -15.56 18.09
N VAL A 170 4.30 -16.09 16.98
CA VAL A 170 5.04 -15.32 15.97
C VAL A 170 4.16 -14.22 15.38
N LYS A 171 2.89 -14.53 15.07
CA LYS A 171 1.95 -13.53 14.58
C LYS A 171 1.74 -12.39 15.59
N LYS A 172 1.54 -12.74 16.87
CA LYS A 172 1.40 -11.75 17.95
C LYS A 172 2.64 -10.87 18.07
N GLN A 173 3.83 -11.47 18.06
CA GLN A 173 5.09 -10.74 18.11
C GLN A 173 5.25 -9.77 16.93
N ALA A 174 4.88 -10.19 15.71
CA ALA A 174 4.94 -9.33 14.53
C ALA A 174 3.98 -8.14 14.63
N ASP A 175 2.77 -8.35 15.18
CA ASP A 175 1.80 -7.28 15.41
C ASP A 175 2.28 -6.30 16.50
N ASP A 176 2.89 -6.80 17.58
CA ASP A 176 3.48 -5.99 18.65
C ASP A 176 4.64 -5.14 18.12
N SER A 177 5.56 -5.71 17.35
CA SER A 177 6.66 -4.97 16.71
C SER A 177 6.16 -3.91 15.72
N ARG A 178 5.08 -4.18 14.98
CA ARG A 178 4.47 -3.20 14.08
C ARG A 178 3.88 -2.01 14.84
N LYS A 179 3.27 -2.27 16.00
CA LYS A 179 2.74 -1.23 16.87
C LYS A 179 3.86 -0.36 17.42
N GLU A 180 4.93 -0.97 17.92
CA GLU A 180 6.11 -0.25 18.44
C GLU A 180 6.75 0.63 17.35
N LEU A 181 6.89 0.12 16.13
CA LEU A 181 7.42 0.89 15.00
C LEU A 181 6.56 2.11 14.67
N THR A 182 5.23 1.94 14.68
CA THR A 182 4.28 3.05 14.47
C THR A 182 4.45 4.12 15.55
N GLU A 183 4.53 3.72 16.82
CA GLU A 183 4.72 4.66 17.93
C GLU A 183 6.05 5.43 17.85
N LEU A 184 7.13 4.78 17.43
CA LEU A 184 8.42 5.43 17.21
C LEU A 184 8.36 6.43 16.05
N PHE A 185 7.68 6.08 14.96
CA PHE A 185 7.49 6.97 13.82
C PHE A 185 6.71 8.23 14.20
N ASP A 186 5.61 8.07 14.94
CA ASP A 186 4.80 9.20 15.42
C ASP A 186 5.58 10.13 16.35
N LYS A 187 6.39 9.56 17.25
CA LYS A 187 7.30 10.34 18.12
C LYS A 187 8.32 11.12 17.31
N ALA A 188 8.95 10.50 16.31
CA ALA A 188 9.92 11.15 15.44
C ALA A 188 9.28 12.30 14.64
N MET A 189 8.09 12.07 14.09
CA MET A 189 7.31 13.09 13.39
C MET A 189 6.97 14.27 14.30
N GLY A 190 6.57 14.01 15.55
CA GLY A 190 6.34 15.05 16.55
C GLY A 190 7.57 15.93 16.81
N VAL A 191 8.75 15.31 16.95
CA VAL A 191 10.02 16.05 17.12
C VAL A 191 10.36 16.89 15.89
N LEU A 192 10.17 16.36 14.68
CA LEU A 192 10.41 17.09 13.43
C LEU A 192 9.48 18.29 13.29
N VAL A 193 8.18 18.15 13.59
CA VAL A 193 7.21 19.24 13.57
C VAL A 193 7.59 20.33 14.57
N MET A 194 7.96 19.96 15.80
CA MET A 194 8.42 20.91 16.82
C MET A 194 9.70 21.64 16.36
N ARG A 195 10.66 20.91 15.77
CA ARG A 195 11.91 21.51 15.28
C ARG A 195 11.66 22.47 14.12
N LYS A 196 10.77 22.11 13.18
CA LYS A 196 10.34 22.98 12.08
C LYS A 196 9.78 24.30 12.63
N LYS A 197 8.85 24.22 13.59
CA LYS A 197 8.27 25.40 14.23
C LYS A 197 9.31 26.29 14.92
N HIS A 198 10.28 25.68 15.61
CA HIS A 198 11.39 26.44 16.22
C HIS A 198 12.25 27.16 15.18
N LEU A 199 12.54 26.52 14.04
CA LEU A 199 13.32 27.13 12.96
C LEU A 199 12.54 28.28 12.29
N GLU A 200 11.25 28.11 12.03
CA GLU A 200 10.38 29.17 11.50
C GLU A 200 10.36 30.39 12.45
N ASN A 201 10.21 30.16 13.75
CA ASN A 201 10.25 31.24 14.75
C ASN A 201 11.61 31.95 14.78
N ALA A 202 12.71 31.19 14.72
CA ALA A 202 14.06 31.76 14.71
C ALA A 202 14.32 32.60 13.45
N LEU A 203 13.84 32.13 12.29
CA LEU A 203 13.95 32.84 11.03
C LEU A 203 13.16 34.16 11.05
N ASN A 204 11.90 34.12 11.51
CA ASN A 204 11.07 35.31 11.64
C ASN A 204 11.69 36.36 12.59
N LEU A 205 12.29 35.91 13.69
CA LEU A 205 12.97 36.79 14.64
C LEU A 205 14.20 37.46 14.00
N ALA A 206 15.03 36.69 13.30
CA ALA A 206 16.22 37.19 12.61
C ALA A 206 15.85 38.17 11.47
N GLU A 207 14.79 37.89 10.71
CA GLU A 207 14.28 38.79 9.67
C GLU A 207 13.77 40.11 10.26
N THR A 208 13.09 40.04 11.40
CA THR A 208 12.61 41.23 12.12
C THR A 208 13.79 42.09 12.60
N GLU A 209 14.80 41.46 13.22
CA GLU A 209 15.99 42.16 13.72
C GLU A 209 16.79 42.82 12.59
N THR A 210 17.04 42.09 11.50
CA THR A 210 17.76 42.63 10.33
C THR A 210 17.01 43.78 9.67
N THR A 211 15.68 43.67 9.55
CA THR A 211 14.82 44.75 9.03
C THR A 211 14.86 45.99 9.93
N GLN A 212 14.81 45.80 11.25
CA GLN A 212 14.90 46.89 12.22
C GLN A 212 16.27 47.58 12.18
N ASN A 213 17.35 46.80 12.12
CA ASN A 213 18.71 47.32 11.98
C ASN A 213 18.89 48.12 10.69
N LEU A 214 18.34 47.64 9.56
CA LEU A 214 18.38 48.36 8.30
C LEU A 214 17.60 49.68 8.37
N LYS A 215 16.38 49.66 8.96
CA LYS A 215 15.59 50.88 9.20
C LYS A 215 16.36 51.90 10.03
N GLN A 216 17.01 51.46 11.10
CA GLN A 216 17.83 52.35 11.93
C GLN A 216 18.98 52.97 11.15
N ARG A 217 19.74 52.18 10.37
CA ARG A 217 20.83 52.67 9.53
C ARG A 217 20.37 53.71 8.50
N VAL A 218 19.17 53.53 7.93
CA VAL A 218 18.58 54.51 7.00
C VAL A 218 18.29 55.83 7.72
N VAL A 219 17.72 55.77 8.94
CA VAL A 219 17.46 56.97 9.75
C VAL A 219 18.77 57.70 10.08
N ASP A 220 19.80 56.96 10.50
CA ASP A 220 21.10 57.54 10.85
C ASP A 220 21.78 58.20 9.63
N LEU A 221 21.71 57.55 8.47
CA LEU A 221 22.25 58.09 7.22
C LEU A 221 21.51 59.38 6.80
N GLN A 222 20.18 59.39 6.91
CA GLN A 222 19.37 60.59 6.64
C GLN A 222 19.72 61.73 7.60
N ALA A 223 19.93 61.43 8.89
CA ALA A 223 20.33 62.43 9.88
C ALA A 223 21.72 63.00 9.56
N SER A 224 22.69 62.15 9.22
CA SER A 224 24.04 62.55 8.82
C SER A 224 24.02 63.43 7.57
N ALA A 225 23.27 63.05 6.53
CA ALA A 225 23.13 63.84 5.31
C ALA A 225 22.52 65.22 5.57
N LYS A 226 21.49 65.30 6.42
CA LYS A 226 20.90 66.59 6.85
C LYS A 226 21.91 67.47 7.59
N ASN A 227 22.74 66.89 8.45
CA ASN A 227 23.78 67.63 9.16
C ASN A 227 24.86 68.14 8.20
N LEU A 228 25.27 67.32 7.23
CA LEU A 228 26.22 67.74 6.20
C LEU A 228 25.71 68.93 5.40
N LEU A 229 24.45 68.88 4.95
CA LEU A 229 23.80 69.98 4.22
C LEU A 229 23.77 71.28 5.03
N LYS A 230 23.50 71.19 6.34
CA LYS A 230 23.53 72.36 7.25
C LYS A 230 24.92 72.96 7.37
N VAL A 231 25.95 72.13 7.51
CA VAL A 231 27.34 72.61 7.60
C VAL A 231 27.75 73.29 6.30
N THR A 232 27.44 72.70 5.13
CA THR A 232 27.73 73.33 3.84
C THR A 232 26.99 74.66 3.66
N ALA A 233 25.76 74.78 4.16
CA ALA A 233 24.99 76.02 4.07
C ALA A 233 25.53 77.16 4.96
N LEU A 234 26.38 76.87 5.95
CA LEU A 234 27.03 77.89 6.79
C LEU A 234 28.35 78.41 6.22
N VAL A 235 28.92 77.69 5.24
CA VAL A 235 30.22 78.04 4.61
C VAL A 235 30.04 79.00 3.43
N PHE A 236 28.83 79.09 2.88
CA PHE A 236 28.46 80.00 1.79
C PHE A 236 27.60 81.16 2.30
#